data_AF-W5LVI6-F1
#
_entry.id   AF-W5LVI6-F1
#
_cell.length_a   1.000
_cell.length_b   1.000
_cell.length_c   1.000
_cell.angle_alpha   90.00
_cell.angle_beta   90.00
_cell.angle_gamma   90.00
#
_symmetry.space_group_name_H-M   'P 1'
#
loop_
_entity.id
_entity.type
_entity.pdbx_description
1 polymer ?
#
loop_
_entity_poly.entity_id
_entity_poly.type
_entity_poly.pdbx_seq_one_letter_code
_entity_poly.pdbx_strand_id
1 'polypeptide(L)'
;MFRAERVHYSSTWSKGMVSLLRKLLAKDPECRLSSVTDIQSSPYLADVNWDAVLEKAVAPGFVPNKGRLNCDPTFELEEMILESKPLHKKKKRLAKSKSRDATKESCPLPAHLQQCLETVRQEFIIFNREKLRKHGKSGQDSSSECDTSTPTPGKVQDGHTCNNNMLGPSDSPTICKSKS
;
A
#
# COMPACT_ATOMS: atom_id res chain seq x y z
N MET A 1 3.75 -16.04 42.01
CA MET A 1 3.79 -14.55 41.97
C MET A 1 4.47 -14.13 40.68
N PHE A 2 3.78 -13.43 39.79
CA PHE A 2 4.41 -12.88 38.59
C PHE A 2 5.26 -11.67 38.98
N ARG A 3 6.56 -11.73 38.68
CA ARG A 3 7.46 -10.59 38.85
C ARG A 3 7.07 -9.55 37.80
N ALA A 4 6.35 -8.52 38.24
CA ALA A 4 6.02 -7.39 37.38
C ALA A 4 7.31 -6.62 37.09
N GLU A 5 7.96 -6.93 35.97
CA GLU A 5 9.10 -6.16 35.49
C GLU A 5 8.64 -4.72 35.18
N ARG A 6 9.45 -3.76 35.61
CA ARG A 6 9.23 -2.34 35.36
C ARG A 6 10.04 -1.95 34.14
N VAL A 7 9.42 -1.17 33.25
CA VAL A 7 10.12 -0.60 32.10
C VAL A 7 11.24 0.31 32.60
N HIS A 8 12.47 0.04 32.16
CA HIS A 8 13.61 0.90 32.39
C HIS A 8 13.58 2.07 31.40
N TYR A 9 13.60 3.30 31.92
CA TYR A 9 13.65 4.52 31.12
C TYR A 9 15.05 5.13 31.22
N SER A 10 15.74 5.27 30.10
CA SER A 10 17.09 5.84 30.06
C SER A 10 17.10 7.27 30.59
N SER A 11 18.15 7.64 31.33
CA SER A 11 18.38 9.01 31.78
C SER A 11 18.68 9.99 30.64
N THR A 12 19.06 9.48 29.47
CA THR A 12 19.30 10.30 28.26
C THR A 12 18.01 10.76 27.57
N TRP A 13 16.85 10.22 27.95
CA TRP A 13 15.58 10.56 27.32
C TRP A 13 14.96 11.81 27.97
N SER A 14 14.28 12.62 27.16
CA SER A 14 13.59 13.81 27.66
C SER A 14 12.45 13.42 28.62
N LYS A 15 12.17 14.28 29.60
CA LYS A 15 11.08 14.06 30.57
C LYS A 15 9.72 13.91 29.89
N GLY A 16 9.49 14.69 28.83
CA GLY A 16 8.27 14.63 28.02
C GLY A 16 8.10 13.28 27.32
N MET A 17 9.17 12.77 26.68
CA MET A 17 9.16 11.44 26.06
C MET A 17 8.85 10.36 27.09
N VAL A 18 9.55 10.36 28.23
CA VAL A 18 9.32 9.38 29.30
C VAL A 18 7.89 9.44 29.83
N SER A 19 7.33 10.64 29.98
CA SER A 19 5.94 10.83 30.41
C SER A 19 4.95 10.23 29.42
N LEU A 20 5.11 10.51 28.12
CA LEU A 20 4.28 9.95 27.06
C LEU A 20 4.36 8.41 27.03
N LEU A 21 5.58 7.85 27.07
CA LEU A 21 5.79 6.40 27.08
C LEU A 21 5.13 5.72 28.29
N ARG A 22 5.20 6.32 29.49
CA ARG A 22 4.53 5.77 30.67
C ARG A 22 3.02 5.67 30.51
N LYS A 23 2.40 6.68 29.88
CA LYS A 23 0.95 6.67 29.64
C LYS A 23 0.56 5.66 28.53
N LEU A 24 1.37 5.53 27.48
CA LEU A 24 1.15 4.52 26.42
C LEU A 24 1.36 3.08 26.91
N LEU A 25 2.31 2.87 27.83
CA LEU A 25 2.66 1.57 28.38
C LEU A 25 1.99 1.29 29.73
N ALA A 26 0.96 2.06 30.11
CA ALA A 26 0.21 1.82 31.33
C ALA A 26 -0.41 0.42 31.30
N LYS A 27 -0.21 -0.39 32.34
CA LYS A 27 -0.68 -1.79 32.35
C LYS A 27 -2.20 -1.88 32.35
N ASP A 28 -2.84 -1.01 33.13
CA ASP A 28 -4.28 -0.84 33.16
C ASP A 28 -4.76 -0.15 31.86
N PRO A 29 -5.65 -0.76 31.07
CA PRO A 29 -6.18 -0.16 29.85
C PRO A 29 -6.96 1.13 30.12
N GLU A 30 -7.62 1.28 31.27
CA GLU A 30 -8.39 2.50 31.60
C GLU A 30 -7.48 3.70 31.84
N CYS A 31 -6.24 3.45 32.25
CA CYS A 31 -5.21 4.46 32.43
C CYS A 31 -4.32 4.65 31.18
N ARG A 32 -4.49 3.81 30.15
CA ARG A 32 -3.65 3.81 28.95
C ARG A 32 -4.23 4.77 27.91
N LEU A 33 -3.38 5.60 27.31
CA LEU A 33 -3.80 6.41 26.16
C LEU A 33 -4.30 5.49 25.04
N SER A 34 -5.51 5.74 24.56
CA SER A 34 -6.20 4.87 23.60
C SER A 34 -6.86 5.62 22.44
N SER A 35 -6.82 6.96 22.46
CA SER A 35 -7.35 7.79 21.37
C SER A 35 -6.29 8.76 20.81
N VAL A 36 -6.51 9.20 19.57
CA VAL A 36 -5.68 10.24 18.94
C VAL A 36 -5.78 11.54 19.72
N THR A 37 -6.97 11.92 20.20
CA THR A 37 -7.20 13.11 21.01
C THR A 37 -6.34 13.13 22.27
N ASP A 38 -6.23 11.99 22.97
CA ASP A 38 -5.40 11.91 24.18
C ASP A 38 -3.91 12.08 23.85
N ILE A 39 -3.46 11.53 22.71
CA ILE A 39 -2.09 11.69 22.23
C ILE A 39 -1.82 13.16 21.86
N GLN A 40 -2.74 13.81 21.15
CA GLN A 40 -2.66 15.23 20.78
C GLN A 40 -2.64 16.15 22.01
N SER A 41 -3.31 15.77 23.09
CA SER A 41 -3.31 16.51 24.37
C SER A 41 -1.99 16.41 25.15
N SER A 42 -1.06 15.55 24.72
CA SER A 42 0.22 15.36 25.40
C SER A 42 1.10 16.62 25.27
N PRO A 43 1.59 17.19 26.39
CA PRO A 43 2.51 18.34 26.33
C PRO A 43 3.79 18.07 25.55
N TYR A 44 4.18 16.80 25.40
CA TYR A 44 5.37 16.41 24.63
C TYR A 44 5.18 16.56 23.11
N LEU A 45 3.93 16.60 22.63
CA LEU A 45 3.59 16.70 21.20
C LEU A 45 2.86 18.02 20.89
N ALA A 46 2.99 19.03 21.76
CA ALA A 46 2.29 20.30 21.62
C ALA A 46 2.74 21.12 20.41
N ASP A 47 3.94 20.88 19.91
CA ASP A 47 4.53 21.51 18.72
C ASP A 47 4.24 20.76 17.42
N VAL A 48 3.53 19.62 17.48
CA VAL A 48 3.17 18.84 16.29
C VAL A 48 1.98 19.49 15.58
N ASN A 49 2.19 19.88 14.33
CA ASN A 49 1.09 20.22 13.42
C ASN A 49 0.47 18.93 12.85
N TRP A 50 -0.65 18.51 13.43
CA TRP A 50 -1.32 17.25 13.09
C TRP A 50 -1.94 17.23 11.70
N ASP A 51 -2.42 18.37 11.19
CA ASP A 51 -2.93 18.48 9.83
C ASP A 51 -1.81 18.27 8.81
N ALA A 52 -0.66 18.92 9.03
CA ALA A 52 0.52 18.72 8.18
C ALA A 52 1.05 17.28 8.24
N VAL A 53 0.95 16.60 9.39
CA VAL A 53 1.27 15.16 9.49
C VAL A 53 0.32 14.33 8.63
N LEU A 54 -0.98 14.58 8.73
CA LEU A 54 -2.01 13.86 7.97
C LEU A 54 -1.84 14.06 6.45
N GLU A 55 -1.52 15.29 6.04
CA GLU A 55 -1.25 15.66 4.64
C GLU A 55 0.12 15.19 4.15
N LYS A 56 0.94 14.56 5.01
CA LYS A 56 2.32 14.16 4.73
C LYS A 56 3.22 15.33 4.31
N ALA A 57 2.92 16.52 4.80
CA ALA A 57 3.68 17.76 4.56
C ALA A 57 4.87 17.92 5.52
N VAL A 58 4.90 17.16 6.62
CA VAL A 58 6.07 17.13 7.52
C VAL A 58 7.21 16.34 6.89
N ALA A 59 8.35 17.00 6.69
CA ALA A 59 9.55 16.35 6.17
C ALA A 59 10.04 15.26 7.15
N PRO A 60 10.33 14.04 6.68
CA PRO A 60 10.83 12.98 7.54
C PRO A 60 12.26 13.30 8.01
N GLY A 61 12.60 12.94 9.25
CA GLY A 61 13.94 13.13 9.79
C GLY A 61 15.03 12.28 9.11
N PHE A 62 14.63 11.27 8.34
CA PHE A 62 15.52 10.42 7.56
C PHE A 62 14.86 10.03 6.24
N VAL A 63 15.63 10.10 5.15
CA VAL A 63 15.23 9.65 3.81
C VAL A 63 16.17 8.53 3.38
N PRO A 64 15.68 7.29 3.18
CA PRO A 64 16.50 6.18 2.70
C PRO A 64 17.14 6.47 1.33
N ASN A 65 18.32 5.89 1.09
CA ASN A 65 19.00 6.03 -0.19
C ASN A 65 18.27 5.24 -1.27
N LYS A 66 17.84 5.92 -2.34
CA LYS A 66 17.12 5.31 -3.47
C LYS A 66 17.95 4.31 -4.28
N GLY A 67 19.28 4.42 -4.27
CA GLY A 67 20.19 3.56 -5.03
C GLY A 67 20.61 2.29 -4.31
N ARG A 68 20.11 2.05 -3.08
CA ARG A 68 20.46 0.89 -2.27
C ARG A 68 19.18 0.12 -1.92
N LEU A 69 19.22 -1.19 -2.13
CA LEU A 69 18.15 -2.09 -1.70
C LEU A 69 18.04 -2.06 -0.17
N ASN A 70 16.81 -1.96 0.33
CA ASN A 70 16.53 -1.95 1.76
C ASN A 70 16.26 -3.37 2.30
N CYS A 71 15.91 -4.32 1.43
CA CYS A 71 15.64 -5.70 1.82
C CYS A 71 16.85 -6.60 1.57
N ASP A 72 16.85 -7.78 2.19
CA ASP A 72 17.87 -8.80 1.99
C ASP A 72 17.74 -9.39 0.58
N PRO A 73 18.80 -9.31 -0.26
CA PRO A 73 18.78 -9.82 -1.63
C PRO A 73 18.39 -11.30 -1.74
N THR A 74 18.61 -12.11 -0.71
CA THR A 74 18.27 -13.54 -0.69
C THR A 74 16.77 -13.78 -0.86
N PHE A 75 15.94 -12.86 -0.37
CA PHE A 75 14.47 -12.96 -0.44
C PHE A 75 13.86 -12.19 -1.62
N GLU A 76 14.65 -11.36 -2.31
CA GLU A 76 14.23 -10.66 -3.54
C GLU A 76 14.50 -11.48 -4.82
N LEU A 77 15.12 -12.65 -4.68
CA LEU A 77 15.49 -13.54 -5.79
C LEU A 77 14.28 -14.01 -6.60
N GLU A 78 13.09 -14.11 -6.00
CA GLU A 78 11.88 -14.56 -6.68
C GLU A 78 11.54 -13.64 -7.88
N GLU A 79 11.65 -12.31 -7.72
CA GLU A 79 11.38 -11.37 -8.81
C GLU A 79 12.48 -11.38 -9.88
N MET A 80 13.75 -11.54 -9.48
CA MET A 80 14.89 -11.63 -10.42
C MET A 80 14.95 -12.95 -11.21
N ILE A 81 14.45 -14.05 -10.64
CA ILE A 81 14.51 -15.39 -11.26
C ILE A 81 13.26 -15.67 -12.10
N LEU A 82 12.07 -15.17 -11.73
CA LEU A 82 10.80 -15.41 -12.45
C LEU A 82 10.49 -14.40 -13.57
N GLU A 83 11.43 -13.54 -13.99
CA GLU A 83 11.25 -12.72 -15.19
C GLU A 83 11.09 -13.61 -16.44
N SER A 84 9.84 -13.78 -16.88
CA SER A 84 9.49 -14.60 -18.07
C SER A 84 9.99 -14.01 -19.40
N LYS A 85 10.49 -12.76 -19.40
CA LYS A 85 11.15 -12.09 -20.52
C LYS A 85 12.47 -11.48 -20.05
N PRO A 86 13.56 -12.27 -19.96
CA PRO A 86 14.86 -11.74 -19.58
C PRO A 86 15.28 -10.65 -20.57
N LEU A 87 15.72 -9.50 -20.05
CA LEU A 87 16.22 -8.38 -20.82
C LEU A 87 17.42 -8.83 -21.69
N HIS A 88 17.15 -9.09 -22.97
CA HIS A 88 18.10 -9.33 -24.08
C HIS A 88 19.53 -9.78 -23.71
N LYS A 89 19.79 -11.10 -23.77
CA LYS A 89 21.13 -11.64 -24.10
C LYS A 89 21.04 -12.73 -25.17
N LYS A 90 21.95 -12.60 -26.14
CA LYS A 90 22.16 -13.33 -27.41
C LYS A 90 21.53 -14.73 -27.55
N LYS A 91 20.90 -14.96 -28.71
CA LYS A 91 20.47 -16.27 -29.23
C LYS A 91 21.60 -17.30 -29.15
N LYS A 92 21.54 -18.21 -28.17
CA LYS A 92 22.05 -19.58 -28.35
C LYS A 92 20.85 -20.50 -28.19
N ARG A 93 20.34 -20.99 -29.33
CA ARG A 93 19.13 -21.83 -29.39
C ARG A 93 19.46 -23.21 -28.82
N LEU A 94 18.92 -23.56 -27.65
CA LEU A 94 18.65 -24.97 -27.36
C LEU A 94 17.42 -25.37 -28.19
N ALA A 95 17.52 -26.49 -28.92
CA ALA A 95 16.40 -26.98 -29.72
C ALA A 95 15.24 -27.35 -28.79
N LYS A 96 14.11 -26.64 -28.92
CA LYS A 96 12.87 -26.98 -28.24
C LYS A 96 12.25 -28.16 -28.99
N SER A 97 12.27 -29.34 -28.38
CA SER A 97 11.44 -30.47 -28.80
C SER A 97 9.97 -30.02 -28.74
N LYS A 98 9.29 -30.02 -29.89
CA LYS A 98 7.84 -29.81 -29.97
C LYS A 98 7.15 -31.07 -29.44
N SER A 99 6.79 -31.12 -28.16
CA SER A 99 5.73 -32.03 -27.72
C SER A 99 4.39 -31.41 -28.14
N ARG A 100 3.62 -32.18 -28.91
CA ARG A 100 2.29 -31.87 -29.46
C ARG A 100 1.36 -31.27 -28.39
N ASP A 101 0.55 -30.31 -28.83
CA ASP A 101 -0.72 -29.95 -28.22
C ASP A 101 -1.51 -31.21 -27.88
N ALA A 102 -1.64 -31.48 -26.58
CA ALA A 102 -2.66 -32.35 -26.04
C ALA A 102 -3.59 -31.45 -25.25
N THR A 103 -4.74 -31.19 -25.87
CA THR A 103 -6.05 -30.95 -25.26
C THR A 103 -6.00 -30.70 -23.76
N LYS A 104 -6.17 -29.42 -23.38
CA LYS A 104 -6.42 -29.01 -22.00
C LYS A 104 -7.84 -29.41 -21.62
N GLU A 105 -8.14 -30.71 -21.60
CA GLU A 105 -9.28 -31.25 -20.88
C GLU A 105 -8.95 -31.04 -19.40
N SER A 106 -9.55 -30.00 -18.81
CA SER A 106 -9.54 -29.82 -17.38
C SER A 106 -10.15 -31.07 -16.76
N CYS A 107 -9.37 -31.85 -16.01
CA CYS A 107 -9.97 -32.83 -15.10
C CYS A 107 -11.07 -32.09 -14.32
N PRO A 108 -12.33 -32.58 -14.31
CA PRO A 108 -13.40 -31.96 -13.56
C PRO A 108 -12.95 -31.83 -12.10
N LEU A 109 -12.95 -30.61 -11.58
CA LEU A 109 -12.70 -30.41 -10.15
C LEU A 109 -13.74 -31.23 -9.37
N PRO A 110 -13.37 -31.81 -8.22
CA PRO A 110 -14.33 -32.43 -7.31
C PRO A 110 -15.57 -31.53 -7.11
N ALA A 111 -16.77 -32.09 -7.22
CA ALA A 111 -18.03 -31.32 -7.23
C ALA A 111 -18.19 -30.36 -6.04
N HIS A 112 -17.70 -30.77 -4.86
CA HIS A 112 -17.69 -29.93 -3.66
C HIS A 112 -16.81 -28.67 -3.81
N LEU A 113 -15.66 -28.78 -4.50
CA LEU A 113 -14.81 -27.63 -4.79
C LEU A 113 -15.47 -26.71 -5.81
N GLN A 114 -16.13 -27.26 -6.83
CA GLN A 114 -16.85 -26.47 -7.82
C GLN A 114 -18.01 -25.68 -7.18
N GLN A 115 -18.78 -26.31 -6.29
CA GLN A 115 -19.83 -25.64 -5.54
C GLN A 115 -19.27 -24.55 -4.63
N CYS A 116 -18.17 -24.82 -3.93
CA CYS A 116 -17.50 -23.83 -3.09
C CYS A 116 -17.03 -22.61 -3.89
N LEU A 117 -16.42 -22.82 -5.07
CA LEU A 117 -15.99 -21.73 -5.95
C LEU A 117 -17.18 -20.92 -6.48
N GLU A 118 -18.31 -21.56 -6.76
CA GLU A 118 -19.51 -20.87 -7.20
C GLU A 118 -20.09 -20.01 -6.06
N THR A 119 -20.14 -20.53 -4.82
CA THR A 119 -20.54 -19.73 -3.66
C THR A 119 -19.64 -18.51 -3.48
N VAL A 120 -18.31 -18.66 -3.58
CA VAL A 120 -17.40 -17.51 -3.51
C VAL A 120 -17.68 -16.53 -4.63
N ARG A 121 -17.89 -17.00 -5.86
CA ARG A 121 -18.19 -16.13 -7.01
C ARG A 121 -19.47 -15.32 -6.81
N GLN A 122 -20.52 -15.94 -6.26
CA GLN A 122 -21.82 -15.29 -6.06
C GLN A 122 -21.80 -14.30 -4.89
N GLU A 123 -21.14 -14.65 -3.79
CA GLU A 123 -21.13 -13.83 -2.57
C GLU A 123 -20.02 -12.75 -2.58
N PHE A 124 -19.07 -12.81 -3.53
CA PHE A 124 -17.98 -11.86 -3.59
C PHE A 124 -18.46 -10.47 -4.05
N ILE A 125 -18.42 -9.50 -3.14
CA ILE A 125 -18.76 -8.11 -3.43
C ILE A 125 -17.55 -7.42 -4.06
N ILE A 126 -17.69 -7.02 -5.33
CA ILE A 126 -16.67 -6.23 -6.01
C ILE A 126 -16.67 -4.80 -5.46
N PHE A 127 -15.66 -4.48 -4.66
CA PHE A 127 -15.40 -3.11 -4.23
C PHE A 127 -14.47 -2.39 -5.21
N ASN A 128 -14.85 -1.19 -5.65
CA ASN A 128 -14.02 -0.34 -6.49
C ASN A 128 -13.97 1.09 -5.94
N ARG A 129 -12.84 1.45 -5.32
CA ARG A 129 -12.61 2.77 -4.71
C ARG A 129 -12.74 3.92 -5.72
N GLU A 130 -12.32 3.71 -6.96
CA GLU A 130 -12.38 4.73 -8.01
C GLU A 130 -13.82 5.01 -8.45
N LYS A 131 -14.64 3.96 -8.60
CA LYS A 131 -16.08 4.12 -8.85
C LYS A 131 -16.75 4.86 -7.69
N LEU A 132 -16.45 4.49 -6.44
CA LEU A 132 -16.99 5.18 -5.26
C LEU A 132 -16.63 6.68 -5.26
N ARG A 133 -15.37 7.01 -5.55
CA ARG A 133 -14.89 8.41 -5.58
C ARG A 133 -15.56 9.25 -6.67
N LYS A 134 -15.89 8.67 -7.83
CA LYS A 134 -16.60 9.36 -8.91
C LYS A 134 -18.05 9.70 -8.52
N HIS A 135 -18.76 8.75 -7.89
CA HIS A 135 -20.14 8.97 -7.43
C HIS A 135 -20.22 10.02 -6.31
N GLY A 136 -19.22 10.09 -5.43
CA GLY A 136 -19.15 11.13 -4.39
C GLY A 136 -18.91 12.54 -4.93
N LYS A 137 -18.39 12.70 -6.17
CA LYS A 137 -18.16 14.00 -6.81
C LYS A 137 -19.32 14.46 -7.69
N SER A 138 -20.14 13.54 -8.20
CA SER A 138 -21.33 13.86 -9.00
C SER A 138 -22.57 14.22 -8.17
N GLY A 139 -22.50 14.14 -6.83
CA GLY A 139 -23.61 14.45 -5.92
C GLY A 139 -23.66 15.90 -5.43
N GLN A 140 -22.81 16.80 -5.94
CA GLN A 140 -22.83 18.24 -5.58
C GLN A 140 -23.39 19.17 -6.65
N ASP A 141 -23.78 18.65 -7.82
CA ASP A 141 -24.56 19.41 -8.81
C ASP A 141 -25.71 18.56 -9.33
N SER A 142 -26.93 19.14 -9.25
CA SER A 142 -28.17 18.71 -9.91
C SER A 142 -29.09 17.74 -9.12
N SER A 143 -30.07 18.34 -8.45
CA SER A 143 -31.44 17.83 -8.36
C SER A 143 -32.07 17.62 -9.75
N SER A 144 -33.05 16.70 -9.84
CA SER A 144 -33.86 16.30 -11.03
C SER A 144 -33.09 15.42 -12.03
N GLU A 145 -33.55 14.29 -12.54
CA GLU A 145 -34.88 13.67 -12.68
C GLU A 145 -34.71 12.13 -12.78
N CYS A 146 -35.81 11.40 -12.62
CA CYS A 146 -35.91 9.96 -12.83
C CYS A 146 -35.46 9.54 -14.24
N ASP A 147 -34.78 8.40 -14.37
CA ASP A 147 -35.27 7.41 -15.33
C ASP A 147 -34.74 5.99 -15.12
N THR A 148 -35.64 5.05 -15.35
CA THR A 148 -35.44 3.61 -15.24
C THR A 148 -34.83 3.10 -16.54
N SER A 149 -33.69 2.39 -16.50
CA SER A 149 -33.31 1.52 -17.63
C SER A 149 -32.41 0.35 -17.23
N THR A 150 -32.91 -0.81 -17.61
CA THR A 150 -32.40 -2.18 -17.51
C THR A 150 -31.05 -2.36 -18.23
N PRO A 151 -30.10 -3.16 -17.71
CA PRO A 151 -28.85 -3.42 -18.43
C PRO A 151 -28.97 -4.60 -19.40
N THR A 152 -28.66 -4.37 -20.68
CA THR A 152 -28.34 -5.41 -21.67
C THR A 152 -26.82 -5.65 -21.73
N PRO A 153 -26.34 -6.86 -22.12
CA PRO A 153 -24.94 -7.22 -22.01
C PRO A 153 -24.16 -6.90 -23.29
N GLY A 154 -23.05 -6.16 -23.18
CA GLY A 154 -22.24 -5.80 -24.33
C GLY A 154 -20.77 -5.47 -24.02
N LYS A 155 -19.89 -6.40 -24.44
CA LYS A 155 -18.48 -6.25 -24.84
C LYS A 155 -17.46 -5.70 -23.83
N VAL A 156 -16.63 -6.64 -23.35
CA VAL A 156 -15.30 -6.40 -22.76
C VAL A 156 -14.42 -5.69 -23.78
N GLN A 157 -13.96 -4.49 -23.46
CA GLN A 157 -12.80 -3.85 -24.09
C GLN A 157 -11.64 -3.89 -23.10
N ASP A 158 -10.50 -4.41 -23.58
CA ASP A 158 -9.22 -4.49 -22.88
C ASP A 158 -8.72 -3.08 -22.50
N GLY A 159 -8.92 -2.71 -21.25
CA GLY A 159 -8.35 -1.50 -20.67
C GLY A 159 -6.91 -1.72 -20.23
N HIS A 160 -5.95 -1.51 -21.13
CA HIS A 160 -4.58 -1.18 -20.75
C HIS A 160 -4.60 0.13 -19.97
N THR A 161 -4.65 0.06 -18.64
CA THR A 161 -4.43 1.24 -17.79
C THR A 161 -2.95 1.33 -17.49
N CYS A 162 -2.29 2.24 -18.20
CA CYS A 162 -0.92 2.65 -17.94
C CYS A 162 -0.81 3.21 -16.51
N ASN A 163 0.21 2.76 -15.78
CA ASN A 163 0.59 3.28 -14.47
C ASN A 163 0.88 4.79 -14.57
N ASN A 164 0.15 5.60 -13.81
CA ASN A 164 0.50 7.01 -13.59
C ASN A 164 1.57 7.11 -12.50
N ASN A 165 2.82 6.85 -12.88
CA ASN A 165 3.99 7.44 -12.26
C ASN A 165 4.72 8.26 -13.33
N MET A 166 4.21 9.46 -13.59
CA MET A 166 4.91 10.50 -14.33
C MET A 166 5.03 11.72 -13.41
N LEU A 167 6.15 11.77 -12.69
CA LEU A 167 6.65 13.01 -12.09
C LEU A 167 7.15 13.88 -13.25
N GLY A 168 6.55 15.07 -13.41
CA GLY A 168 7.00 16.07 -14.38
C GLY A 168 8.41 16.60 -14.08
N PRO A 169 9.07 17.26 -15.04
CA PRO A 169 10.44 17.73 -14.88
C PRO A 169 10.48 18.91 -13.89
N SER A 170 11.29 18.78 -12.83
CA SER A 170 11.64 19.90 -11.96
C SER A 170 12.87 20.60 -12.52
N ASP A 171 12.68 21.81 -13.07
CA ASP A 171 13.78 22.73 -13.39
C ASP A 171 14.59 23.03 -12.13
N SER A 172 15.92 22.89 -12.22
CA SER A 172 16.86 23.31 -11.18
C SER A 172 17.76 24.40 -11.74
N PRO A 173 17.90 25.57 -11.09
CA PRO A 173 18.84 26.59 -11.54
C PRO A 173 20.28 26.17 -11.20
N THR A 174 21.17 26.28 -12.17
CA THR A 174 22.60 26.01 -12.02
C THR A 174 23.27 27.16 -11.28
N ILE A 175 23.79 26.91 -10.07
CA ILE A 175 24.72 27.83 -9.40
C ILE A 175 26.15 27.47 -9.83
N CYS A 176 26.76 28.35 -10.63
CA CYS A 176 28.18 28.34 -10.93
C CYS A 176 29.00 28.65 -9.66
N LYS A 177 29.87 27.73 -9.25
CA LYS A 177 30.90 28.00 -8.25
C LYS A 177 32.08 28.72 -8.93
N SER A 178 32.30 29.98 -8.57
CA SER A 178 33.56 30.68 -8.80
C SER A 178 34.66 30.05 -7.94
N LYS A 179 35.80 29.73 -8.56
CA LYS A 179 37.02 29.35 -7.87
C LYS A 179 37.70 30.61 -7.34
N SER A 180 38.18 30.56 -6.10
CA SER A 180 39.34 31.33 -5.62
C SER A 180 40.47 30.35 -5.38
#